data_AF-A0A920WL16-F1
#
_entry.id   AF-A0A920WL16-F1
#
_cell.length_a   1.000
_cell.length_b   1.000
_cell.length_c   1.000
_cell.angle_alpha   90.00
_cell.angle_beta   90.00
_cell.angle_gamma   90.00
#
_symmetry.space_group_name_H-M   'P 1'
#
loop_
_entity.id
_entity.type
_entity.pdbx_description
1 polymer ?
#
loop_
_entity_poly.entity_id
_entity_poly.type
_entity_poly.pdbx_seq_one_letter_code
_entity_poly.pdbx_strand_id
1 'polypeptide(L)'
;MAPEARDLFVELLACGPAAVPVIEDLDHVGLFVLLGPEWEPCRSRPQRNAYHRFTVDRHLMETAAEASRLVDRVDRPDLLLVGALLHDIGKGYPGDHTEVGVDLMRTIGSRMGFSGADTDLLVAMVEHHLLLPDVATRRDLDDDGTIRSVADALGSIRLLELLGALTEADSIATGPSPLELVEGRPGTQTW
;
A
#
# COMPACT_ATOMS: atom_id res chain seq x y z
N MET A 1 -3.54 -13.83 15.73
CA MET A 1 -3.93 -12.55 16.35
C MET A 1 -5.36 -12.72 16.86
N ALA A 2 -5.68 -12.21 18.05
CA ALA A 2 -7.07 -12.21 18.52
C ALA A 2 -7.90 -11.19 17.71
N PRO A 3 -9.21 -11.41 17.48
CA PRO A 3 -10.04 -10.49 16.70
C PRO A 3 -9.96 -9.04 17.19
N GLU A 4 -10.05 -8.84 18.52
CA GLU A 4 -9.93 -7.52 19.16
C GLU A 4 -8.58 -6.83 18.85
N ALA A 5 -7.48 -7.59 18.80
CA ALA A 5 -6.17 -7.04 18.48
C ALA A 5 -6.06 -6.61 17.01
N ARG A 6 -6.71 -7.34 16.09
CA ARG A 6 -6.80 -6.94 14.68
C ARG A 6 -7.63 -5.66 14.54
N ASP A 7 -8.76 -5.60 15.22
CA ASP A 7 -9.67 -4.45 15.12
C ASP A 7 -9.00 -3.18 15.67
N LEU A 8 -8.32 -3.26 16.83
CA LEU A 8 -7.50 -2.16 17.37
C LEU A 8 -6.34 -1.78 16.45
N PHE A 9 -5.72 -2.73 15.75
CA PHE A 9 -4.67 -2.45 14.79
C PHE A 9 -5.20 -1.68 13.57
N VAL A 10 -6.38 -2.08 13.05
CA VAL A 10 -7.06 -1.35 11.97
C VAL A 10 -7.47 0.05 12.44
N GLU A 11 -7.98 0.20 13.66
CA GLU A 11 -8.29 1.51 14.26
C GLU A 11 -7.04 2.40 14.39
N LEU A 12 -5.91 1.83 14.79
CA LEU A 12 -4.63 2.55 14.81
C LEU A 12 -4.29 3.06 13.41
N LEU A 13 -4.38 2.23 12.37
CA LEU A 13 -4.11 2.64 10.99
C LEU A 13 -5.10 3.72 10.50
N ALA A 14 -6.36 3.64 10.92
CA ALA A 14 -7.39 4.62 10.59
C ALA A 14 -7.12 6.02 11.21
N CYS A 15 -6.23 6.14 12.20
CA CYS A 15 -5.76 7.44 12.71
C CYS A 15 -4.87 8.20 11.70
N GLY A 16 -4.54 7.59 10.55
CA GLY A 16 -3.85 8.26 9.45
C GLY A 16 -2.47 8.77 9.84
N PRO A 17 -2.11 10.04 9.54
CA PRO A 17 -0.80 10.59 9.87
C PRO A 17 -0.42 10.52 11.36
N ALA A 18 -1.41 10.50 12.26
CA ALA A 18 -1.16 10.38 13.70
C ALA A 18 -0.71 8.97 14.11
N ALA A 19 -1.00 7.95 13.30
CA ALA A 19 -0.58 6.57 13.52
C ALA A 19 0.93 6.39 13.30
N VAL A 20 1.50 7.14 12.35
CA VAL A 20 2.88 6.96 11.90
C VAL A 20 3.91 7.08 13.04
N PRO A 21 3.96 8.17 13.83
CA PRO A 21 4.92 8.26 14.93
C PRO A 21 4.70 7.19 16.01
N VAL A 22 3.44 6.74 16.21
CA VAL A 22 3.14 5.67 17.17
C VAL A 22 3.70 4.33 16.68
N ILE A 23 3.52 4.01 15.40
CA ILE A 23 4.07 2.80 14.78
C ILE A 23 5.60 2.84 14.80
N GLU A 24 6.22 4.00 14.52
CA GLU A 24 7.67 4.18 14.61
C GLU A 24 8.20 3.95 16.03
N ASP A 25 7.53 4.49 17.05
CA ASP A 25 7.90 4.26 18.45
C ASP A 25 7.81 2.77 18.81
N LEU A 26 6.74 2.09 18.39
CA LEU A 26 6.57 0.65 18.58
C LEU A 26 7.65 -0.17 17.85
N ASP A 27 8.01 0.20 16.62
CA ASP A 27 9.07 -0.46 15.87
C ASP A 27 10.44 -0.23 16.51
N HIS A 28 10.72 0.99 16.97
CA HIS A 28 11.98 1.37 17.59
C HIS A 28 12.29 0.49 18.83
N VAL A 29 11.28 0.19 19.64
CA VAL A 29 11.42 -0.70 20.81
C VAL A 29 11.20 -2.19 20.47
N GLY A 30 10.99 -2.54 19.20
CA GLY A 30 10.85 -3.92 18.73
C GLY A 30 9.49 -4.57 19.02
N LEU A 31 8.47 -3.78 19.37
CA LEU A 31 7.11 -4.29 19.58
C LEU A 31 6.37 -4.53 18.27
N PHE A 32 6.65 -3.75 17.23
CA PHE A 32 5.94 -3.88 15.94
C PHE A 32 6.21 -5.24 15.25
N VAL A 33 7.45 -5.73 15.31
CA VAL A 33 7.83 -7.06 14.78
C VAL A 33 7.17 -8.23 15.53
N LEU A 34 6.66 -8.01 16.75
CA LEU A 34 5.86 -9.02 17.46
C LEU A 34 4.46 -9.16 16.85
N LEU A 35 3.92 -8.09 16.25
CA LEU A 35 2.64 -8.11 15.52
C LEU A 35 2.81 -8.72 14.13
N GLY A 36 3.92 -8.42 13.47
CA GLY A 36 4.27 -8.93 12.14
C GLY A 36 5.77 -9.15 11.99
N PRO A 37 6.28 -10.39 12.15
CA PRO A 37 7.69 -10.70 11.97
C PRO A 37 8.22 -10.34 10.58
N GLU A 38 7.35 -10.34 9.57
CA GLU A 38 7.67 -10.01 8.18
C GLU A 38 8.06 -8.55 7.98
N TRP A 39 7.82 -7.71 8.98
CA TRP A 39 8.24 -6.32 8.97
C TRP A 39 9.76 -6.13 9.12
N GLU A 40 10.43 -7.05 9.82
CA GLU A 40 11.85 -6.89 10.19
C GLU A 40 12.76 -6.57 9.00
N PRO A 41 12.64 -7.24 7.83
CA PRO A 41 13.51 -6.96 6.68
C PRO A 41 13.24 -5.62 6.00
N CYS A 42 12.10 -4.97 6.27
CA CYS A 42 11.74 -3.67 5.71
C CYS A 42 12.28 -2.49 6.53
N ARG A 43 12.67 -2.72 7.79
CA ARG A 43 13.12 -1.69 8.73
C ARG A 43 14.33 -0.93 8.20
N SER A 44 14.19 0.40 8.12
CA SER A 44 15.18 1.36 7.63
C SER A 44 15.80 0.98 6.28
N ARG A 45 15.09 0.17 5.47
CA ARG A 45 15.63 -0.34 4.20
C ARG A 45 15.54 0.74 3.12
N PRO A 46 16.65 1.12 2.46
CA PRO A 46 16.60 2.05 1.35
C PRO A 46 15.82 1.47 0.17
N GLN A 47 15.01 2.31 -0.49
CA GLN A 47 14.33 1.94 -1.73
C GLN A 47 15.24 2.11 -2.93
N ARG A 48 15.17 1.18 -3.90
CA ARG A 48 16.09 1.10 -5.05
C ARG A 48 15.70 2.02 -6.23
N ASN A 49 14.86 3.04 -6.01
CA ASN A 49 14.38 3.92 -7.08
C ASN A 49 14.36 5.39 -6.63
N ALA A 50 14.78 6.29 -7.53
CA ALA A 50 15.02 7.73 -7.30
C ALA A 50 13.78 8.53 -6.87
N TYR A 51 12.58 7.99 -7.07
CA TYR A 51 11.34 8.67 -6.71
C TYR A 51 10.92 8.48 -5.25
N HIS A 52 11.45 7.47 -4.55
CA HIS A 52 11.03 7.20 -3.17
C HIS A 52 11.74 8.13 -2.20
N ARG A 53 10.95 8.98 -1.54
CA ARG A 53 11.44 9.86 -0.47
C ARG A 53 11.82 9.11 0.81
N PHE A 54 11.19 7.96 1.05
CA PHE A 54 11.24 7.24 2.31
C PHE A 54 11.90 5.85 2.18
N THR A 55 12.44 5.34 3.29
CA THR A 55 12.75 3.91 3.45
C THR A 55 11.49 3.06 3.29
N VAL A 56 11.64 1.77 3.00
CA VAL A 56 10.49 0.86 2.73
C VAL A 56 9.47 0.91 3.87
N ASP A 57 9.90 0.72 5.11
CA ASP A 57 9.07 0.82 6.31
C ASP A 57 8.29 2.13 6.40
N ARG A 58 8.96 3.28 6.33
CA ARG A 58 8.30 4.59 6.42
C ARG A 58 7.34 4.82 5.26
N HIS A 59 7.70 4.41 4.05
CA HIS A 59 6.81 4.50 2.89
C HIS A 59 5.53 3.69 3.09
N LEU A 60 5.62 2.44 3.56
CA LEU A 60 4.46 1.62 3.86
C LEU A 60 3.54 2.26 4.91
N MET A 61 4.11 2.90 5.95
CA MET A 61 3.33 3.65 6.94
C MET A 61 2.63 4.88 6.33
N GLU A 62 3.32 5.62 5.45
CA GLU A 62 2.75 6.79 4.77
C GLU A 62 1.65 6.39 3.79
N THR A 63 1.83 5.29 3.02
CA THR A 63 0.80 4.75 2.13
C THR A 63 -0.45 4.36 2.92
N ALA A 64 -0.30 3.71 4.08
CA ALA A 64 -1.43 3.43 4.97
C ALA A 64 -2.08 4.70 5.54
N ALA A 65 -1.28 5.72 5.88
CA ALA A 65 -1.77 7.00 6.36
C ALA A 65 -2.58 7.75 5.30
N GLU A 66 -2.15 7.74 4.04
CA GLU A 66 -2.90 8.29 2.91
C GLU A 66 -4.17 7.49 2.63
N ALA A 67 -4.09 6.16 2.67
CA ALA A 67 -5.24 5.27 2.48
C ALA A 67 -6.35 5.51 3.52
N SER A 68 -6.01 5.94 4.74
CA SER A 68 -7.00 6.32 5.77
C SER A 68 -7.97 7.42 5.34
N ARG A 69 -7.57 8.27 4.37
CA ARG A 69 -8.43 9.33 3.82
C ARG A 69 -9.40 8.83 2.76
N LEU A 70 -9.24 7.58 2.30
CA LEU A 70 -9.98 6.98 1.19
C LEU A 70 -10.92 5.84 1.65
N VAL A 71 -11.03 5.63 2.95
CA VAL A 71 -11.81 4.53 3.56
C VAL A 71 -13.31 4.59 3.24
N ASP A 72 -13.84 5.77 2.91
CA ASP A 72 -15.23 6.00 2.51
C ASP A 72 -15.53 5.62 1.05
N ARG A 73 -14.49 5.38 0.24
CA ARG A 73 -14.60 4.97 -1.17
C ARG A 73 -14.67 3.47 -1.38
N VAL A 74 -14.50 2.68 -0.32
CA VAL A 74 -14.44 1.22 -0.38
C VAL A 74 -15.40 0.59 0.62
N ASP A 75 -15.91 -0.60 0.32
CA ASP A 75 -16.78 -1.32 1.24
C ASP A 75 -16.03 -2.12 2.33
N ARG A 76 -14.70 -2.24 2.18
CA ARG A 76 -13.78 -2.92 3.10
C ARG A 76 -12.60 -2.03 3.51
N PRO A 77 -12.86 -1.00 4.33
CA PRO A 77 -11.81 -0.07 4.77
C PRO A 77 -10.70 -0.75 5.58
N ASP A 78 -11.03 -1.81 6.31
CA ASP A 78 -10.06 -2.66 7.02
C ASP A 78 -9.06 -3.30 6.07
N LEU A 79 -9.53 -3.86 4.95
CA LEU A 79 -8.64 -4.46 3.94
C LEU A 79 -7.84 -3.42 3.17
N LEU A 80 -8.41 -2.22 2.92
CA LEU A 80 -7.67 -1.12 2.32
C LEU A 80 -6.48 -0.71 3.20
N LEU A 81 -6.71 -0.48 4.50
CA LEU A 81 -5.66 -0.05 5.44
C LEU A 81 -4.55 -1.09 5.60
N VAL A 82 -4.93 -2.37 5.77
CA VAL A 82 -3.97 -3.47 5.90
C VAL A 82 -3.23 -3.72 4.59
N GLY A 83 -3.96 -3.71 3.47
CA GLY A 83 -3.40 -3.83 2.13
C GLY A 83 -2.38 -2.71 1.85
N ALA A 84 -2.71 -1.46 2.18
CA ALA A 84 -1.83 -0.31 2.01
C ALA A 84 -0.52 -0.42 2.80
N LEU A 85 -0.59 -0.82 4.07
CA LEU A 85 0.59 -1.03 4.90
C LEU A 85 1.50 -2.16 4.39
N LEU A 86 0.93 -3.16 3.70
CA LEU A 86 1.64 -4.39 3.36
C LEU A 86 1.82 -4.61 1.86
N HIS A 87 1.36 -3.70 1.01
CA HIS A 87 1.31 -3.90 -0.44
C HIS A 87 2.69 -4.23 -1.02
N ASP A 88 3.73 -3.66 -0.43
CA ASP A 88 5.12 -3.77 -0.87
C ASP A 88 6.03 -4.49 0.13
N ILE A 89 5.45 -5.29 1.04
CA ILE A 89 6.18 -6.00 2.11
C ILE A 89 7.30 -6.90 1.56
N GLY A 90 7.12 -7.42 0.33
CA GLY A 90 8.11 -8.25 -0.34
C GLY A 90 9.43 -7.54 -0.67
N LYS A 91 9.48 -6.19 -0.72
CA LYS A 91 10.73 -5.43 -0.97
C LYS A 91 11.81 -5.69 0.09
N GLY A 92 11.42 -6.10 1.30
CA GLY A 92 12.33 -6.51 2.38
C GLY A 92 13.13 -7.78 2.07
N TYR A 93 12.64 -8.61 1.17
CA TYR A 93 13.09 -9.98 0.94
C TYR A 93 13.85 -10.15 -0.38
N PRO A 94 14.63 -11.23 -0.54
CA PRO A 94 15.24 -11.57 -1.82
C PRO A 94 14.21 -12.19 -2.78
N GLY A 95 14.26 -11.81 -4.06
CA GLY A 95 13.35 -12.32 -5.10
C GLY A 95 12.58 -11.21 -5.79
N ASP A 96 11.57 -11.58 -6.57
CA ASP A 96 10.57 -10.64 -7.05
C ASP A 96 9.65 -10.23 -5.89
N HIS A 97 9.54 -8.93 -5.63
CA HIS A 97 8.84 -8.41 -4.46
C HIS A 97 7.33 -8.69 -4.50
N THR A 98 6.73 -8.77 -5.69
CA THR A 98 5.31 -9.10 -5.83
C THR A 98 5.09 -10.57 -5.53
N GLU A 99 5.88 -11.47 -6.13
CA GLU A 99 5.78 -12.92 -5.86
C GLU A 99 6.00 -13.23 -4.38
N VAL A 100 7.05 -12.65 -3.78
CA VAL A 100 7.32 -12.83 -2.34
C VAL A 100 6.21 -12.20 -1.49
N GLY A 101 5.73 -11.00 -1.86
CA GLY A 101 4.65 -10.32 -1.16
C GLY A 101 3.37 -11.14 -1.11
N VAL A 102 3.01 -11.81 -2.21
CA VAL A 102 1.85 -12.71 -2.30
C VAL A 102 1.95 -13.86 -1.28
N ASP A 103 3.09 -14.51 -1.21
CA ASP A 103 3.31 -15.63 -0.27
C ASP A 103 3.28 -15.16 1.20
N LEU A 104 3.91 -14.02 1.48
CA LEU A 104 3.88 -13.42 2.82
C LEU A 104 2.45 -13.03 3.21
N MET A 105 1.69 -12.41 2.29
CA MET A 105 0.33 -11.95 2.57
C MET A 105 -0.62 -13.11 2.91
N ARG A 106 -0.47 -14.28 2.28
CA ARG A 106 -1.25 -15.49 2.66
C ARG A 106 -1.01 -15.86 4.13
N THR A 107 0.25 -15.82 4.56
CA THR A 107 0.63 -16.14 5.94
C THR A 107 0.16 -15.07 6.92
N ILE A 108 0.37 -13.80 6.57
CA ILE A 108 0.00 -12.65 7.40
C ILE A 108 -1.52 -12.58 7.57
N GLY A 109 -2.30 -12.65 6.49
CA GLY A 109 -3.76 -12.56 6.54
C GLY A 109 -4.40 -13.63 7.43
N SER A 110 -3.94 -14.87 7.29
CA SER A 110 -4.34 -15.99 8.15
C SER A 110 -3.95 -15.75 9.62
N ARG A 111 -2.71 -15.31 9.90
CA ARG A 111 -2.25 -15.00 11.25
C ARG A 111 -3.02 -13.84 11.88
N MET A 112 -3.40 -12.83 11.10
CA MET A 112 -4.23 -11.71 11.54
C MET A 112 -5.69 -12.10 11.81
N GLY A 113 -6.11 -13.31 11.39
CA GLY A 113 -7.46 -13.82 11.60
C GLY A 113 -8.49 -13.31 10.59
N PHE A 114 -8.03 -12.90 9.40
CA PHE A 114 -8.94 -12.63 8.28
C PHE A 114 -9.57 -13.93 7.77
N SER A 115 -10.75 -13.83 7.18
CA SER A 115 -11.37 -14.97 6.50
C SER A 115 -10.55 -15.39 5.28
N GLY A 116 -10.78 -16.60 4.75
CA GLY A 116 -10.12 -17.05 3.52
C GLY A 116 -10.37 -16.08 2.36
N ALA A 117 -11.62 -15.66 2.17
CA ALA A 117 -11.99 -14.71 1.12
C ALA A 117 -11.33 -13.33 1.28
N ASP A 118 -11.20 -12.86 2.52
CA ASP A 118 -10.54 -11.57 2.80
C ASP A 118 -9.01 -11.68 2.60
N THR A 119 -8.44 -12.82 2.97
CA THR A 119 -7.02 -13.10 2.73
C THR A 119 -6.74 -13.16 1.23
N ASP A 120 -7.60 -13.81 0.44
CA ASP A 120 -7.47 -13.86 -1.01
C ASP A 120 -7.60 -12.46 -1.65
N LEU A 121 -8.46 -11.57 -1.11
CA LEU A 121 -8.53 -10.17 -1.55
C LEU A 121 -7.24 -9.41 -1.24
N LEU A 122 -6.70 -9.52 -0.02
CA LEU A 122 -5.42 -8.89 0.34
C LEU A 122 -4.27 -9.40 -0.53
N VAL A 123 -4.25 -10.70 -0.82
CA VAL A 123 -3.27 -11.30 -1.73
C VAL A 123 -3.41 -10.72 -3.14
N ALA A 124 -4.63 -10.62 -3.67
CA ALA A 124 -4.86 -10.04 -4.99
C ALA A 124 -4.49 -8.55 -5.05
N MET A 125 -4.68 -7.80 -3.95
CA MET A 125 -4.20 -6.42 -3.85
C MET A 125 -2.68 -6.35 -3.97
N VAL A 126 -1.94 -7.23 -3.28
CA VAL A 126 -0.47 -7.32 -3.39
C VAL A 126 -0.06 -7.80 -4.79
N GLU A 127 -0.73 -8.78 -5.37
CA GLU A 127 -0.41 -9.30 -6.70
C GLU A 127 -0.55 -8.23 -7.79
N HIS A 128 -1.57 -7.37 -7.68
CA HIS A 128 -1.93 -6.39 -8.70
C HIS A 128 -1.58 -4.94 -8.37
N HIS A 129 -0.84 -4.66 -7.28
CA HIS A 129 -0.57 -3.28 -6.83
C HIS A 129 0.10 -2.39 -7.89
N LEU A 130 0.84 -2.96 -8.84
CA LEU A 130 1.47 -2.22 -9.95
C LEU A 130 0.59 -2.11 -11.21
N LEU A 131 -0.53 -2.83 -11.29
CA LEU A 131 -1.36 -2.91 -12.49
C LEU A 131 -1.91 -1.53 -12.90
N LEU A 132 -2.59 -0.85 -11.98
CA LEU A 132 -3.20 0.46 -12.27
C LEU A 132 -2.15 1.56 -12.48
N PRO A 133 -1.07 1.67 -11.67
CA PRO A 133 0.05 2.58 -11.99
C PRO A 133 0.62 2.36 -13.39
N ASP A 134 0.86 1.12 -13.79
CA ASP A 134 1.43 0.78 -15.09
C ASP A 134 0.48 1.11 -16.25
N VAL A 135 -0.82 0.83 -16.08
CA VAL A 135 -1.84 1.18 -17.07
C VAL A 135 -1.97 2.69 -17.21
N ALA A 136 -2.07 3.42 -16.10
CA ALA A 136 -2.22 4.88 -16.09
C ALA A 136 -1.04 5.62 -16.73
N THR A 137 0.16 5.06 -16.65
CA THR A 137 1.38 5.72 -17.16
C THR A 137 1.80 5.27 -18.57
N ARG A 138 1.34 4.11 -19.05
CA ARG A 138 1.86 3.51 -20.30
C ARG A 138 0.80 3.13 -21.33
N ARG A 139 -0.49 3.22 -21.01
CA ARG A 139 -1.58 2.76 -21.90
C ARG A 139 -2.56 3.89 -22.22
N ASP A 140 -3.32 3.68 -23.29
CA ASP A 140 -4.48 4.51 -23.63
C ASP A 140 -5.68 4.07 -22.78
N LEU A 141 -6.25 4.99 -22.02
CA LEU A 141 -7.36 4.71 -21.11
C LEU A 141 -8.72 4.65 -21.82
N ASP A 142 -8.81 5.21 -23.03
CA ASP A 142 -10.02 5.16 -23.86
C ASP A 142 -10.04 3.90 -24.75
N ASP A 143 -8.97 3.10 -24.75
CA ASP A 143 -8.89 1.85 -25.49
C ASP A 143 -9.66 0.72 -24.79
N ASP A 144 -10.71 0.23 -25.46
CA ASP A 144 -11.51 -0.93 -25.07
C ASP A 144 -10.67 -2.16 -24.70
N GLY A 145 -9.54 -2.38 -25.39
CA GLY A 145 -8.63 -3.50 -25.11
C GLY A 145 -7.97 -3.38 -23.74
N THR A 146 -7.50 -2.18 -23.40
CA THR A 146 -6.92 -1.86 -22.09
C THR A 146 -7.94 -2.00 -20.98
N ILE A 147 -9.16 -1.48 -21.17
CA ILE A 147 -10.26 -1.60 -20.20
C ILE A 147 -10.59 -3.07 -19.94
N ARG A 148 -10.75 -3.88 -21.00
CA ARG A 148 -11.02 -5.32 -20.88
C ARG A 148 -9.88 -6.05 -20.18
N SER A 149 -8.63 -5.74 -20.50
CA SER A 149 -7.48 -6.37 -19.86
C SER A 149 -7.44 -6.13 -18.35
N VAL A 150 -7.79 -4.92 -17.88
CA VAL A 150 -7.86 -4.62 -16.44
C VAL A 150 -9.04 -5.34 -15.80
N ALA A 151 -10.22 -5.31 -16.45
CA ALA A 151 -11.41 -5.97 -15.95
C ALA A 151 -11.22 -7.51 -15.83
N ASP A 152 -10.58 -8.13 -16.81
CA ASP A 152 -10.28 -9.57 -16.84
C ASP A 152 -9.24 -9.95 -15.77
N ALA A 153 -8.24 -9.09 -15.52
CA ALA A 153 -7.24 -9.32 -14.49
C ALA A 153 -7.83 -9.25 -13.08
N LEU A 154 -8.68 -8.26 -12.80
CA LEU A 154 -9.21 -8.05 -11.45
C LEU A 154 -10.48 -8.85 -11.15
N GLY A 155 -11.33 -9.08 -12.15
CA GLY A 155 -12.53 -9.92 -12.06
C GLY A 155 -13.59 -9.49 -11.05
N SER A 156 -13.41 -8.35 -10.36
CA SER A 156 -14.24 -7.93 -9.23
C SER A 156 -14.23 -6.40 -9.07
N ILE A 157 -15.41 -5.80 -8.94
CA ILE A 157 -15.56 -4.36 -8.68
C ILE A 157 -14.94 -4.01 -7.32
N ARG A 158 -15.15 -4.84 -6.30
CA ARG A 158 -14.56 -4.63 -4.97
C ARG A 158 -13.03 -4.57 -5.02
N LEU A 159 -12.40 -5.49 -5.76
CA LEU A 159 -10.95 -5.48 -5.90
C LEU A 159 -10.49 -4.24 -6.68
N LEU A 160 -11.21 -3.84 -7.73
CA LEU A 160 -10.90 -2.62 -8.48
C LEU A 160 -10.97 -1.36 -7.60
N GLU A 161 -12.00 -1.24 -6.76
CA GLU A 161 -12.16 -0.11 -5.82
C GLU A 161 -11.03 -0.07 -4.79
N LEU A 162 -10.72 -1.22 -4.17
CA LEU A 162 -9.60 -1.35 -3.22
C LEU A 162 -8.26 -1.02 -3.87
N LEU A 163 -8.00 -1.56 -5.06
CA LEU A 163 -6.75 -1.35 -5.79
C LEU A 163 -6.60 0.09 -6.29
N GLY A 164 -7.70 0.72 -6.70
CA GLY A 164 -7.73 2.13 -7.09
C GLY A 164 -7.39 3.04 -5.91
N ALA A 165 -8.01 2.82 -4.74
CA ALA A 165 -7.69 3.57 -3.53
C ALA A 165 -6.25 3.34 -3.07
N LEU A 166 -5.75 2.09 -3.12
CA LEU A 166 -4.35 1.76 -2.83
C LEU A 166 -3.38 2.50 -3.76
N THR A 167 -3.65 2.46 -5.07
CA THR A 167 -2.82 3.11 -6.10
C THR A 167 -2.70 4.61 -5.86
N GLU A 168 -3.81 5.26 -5.51
CA GLU A 168 -3.83 6.69 -5.23
C GLU A 168 -3.04 7.03 -3.96
N ALA A 169 -3.29 6.30 -2.86
CA ALA A 169 -2.57 6.47 -1.61
C ALA A 169 -1.05 6.27 -1.78
N ASP A 170 -0.65 5.25 -2.55
CA ASP A 170 0.75 4.92 -2.78
C ASP A 170 1.47 5.94 -3.65
N SER A 171 0.77 6.47 -4.67
CA SER A 171 1.28 7.53 -5.52
C SER A 171 1.56 8.81 -4.71
N ILE A 172 0.65 9.18 -3.79
CA ILE A 172 0.83 10.34 -2.90
C ILE A 172 2.01 10.10 -1.93
N ALA A 173 2.10 8.90 -1.34
CA ALA A 173 3.13 8.56 -0.36
C ALA A 173 4.54 8.43 -0.96
N THR A 174 4.66 8.05 -2.23
CA THR A 174 5.94 8.02 -2.96
C THR A 174 6.49 9.45 -3.15
N GLY A 175 5.60 10.44 -3.29
CA GLY A 175 5.91 11.84 -3.53
C GLY A 175 5.56 12.28 -4.95
N PRO A 176 5.59 13.60 -5.24
CA PRO A 176 5.17 14.13 -6.53
C PRO A 176 5.93 13.48 -7.68
N SER A 177 5.18 12.96 -8.66
CA SER A 177 5.73 12.71 -10.00
C SER A 177 6.45 13.98 -10.48
N PRO A 178 7.54 13.90 -11.27
CA PRO A 178 8.22 15.07 -11.81
C PRO A 178 7.29 16.11 -12.47
N LEU A 179 6.07 15.71 -12.87
CA LEU A 179 5.04 16.60 -13.39
C LEU A 179 4.52 17.62 -12.36
N GLU A 180 4.33 17.24 -11.10
CA GLU A 180 3.85 18.17 -10.05
C GLU A 180 4.95 19.16 -9.60
N LEU A 181 6.23 18.80 -9.76
CA LEU A 181 7.36 19.70 -9.53
C LEU A 181 7.48 20.79 -10.62
N VAL A 182 6.86 20.60 -11.79
CA VAL A 182 6.83 21.59 -12.87
C VAL A 182 5.65 22.55 -12.72
N GLU A 183 4.53 22.11 -12.16
CA GLU A 183 3.35 22.96 -11.92
C GLU A 183 3.46 23.85 -10.67
N GLY A 184 4.41 23.55 -9.76
CA GLY A 184 4.63 24.28 -8.50
C GLY A 184 5.57 25.49 -8.54
N ARG A 185 5.93 26.06 -9.70
CA ARG A 185 6.78 27.27 -9.76
C ARG A 185 5.98 28.57 -10.00
N PRO A 186 5.59 29.31 -8.95
CA PRO A 186 5.23 30.71 -9.09
C PRO A 186 6.50 31.54 -9.33
N GLY A 187 6.61 32.08 -10.55
CA GLY A 187 7.31 33.33 -10.88
C GLY A 187 8.74 33.54 -10.40
N THR A 188 9.73 33.17 -11.21
CA THR A 188 11.01 33.91 -11.23
C THR A 188 10.83 35.15 -12.09
N GLN A 189 10.47 36.28 -11.47
CA GLN A 189 10.72 37.61 -12.01
C GLN A 189 12.20 37.98 -11.77
N THR A 190 12.85 38.39 -12.86
CA THR A 190 14.00 39.31 -12.96
C THR A 190 14.48 39.99 -11.68
N TRP A 191 15.78 39.83 -11.32
CA TRP A 191 16.90 40.72 -11.67
C TRP A 191 18.21 39.93 -11.70
#